data_AF-A0A1R2BN75-F1
#
_entry.id   AF-A0A1R2BN75-F1
#
_cell.length_a   1.000
_cell.length_b   1.000
_cell.length_c   1.000
_cell.angle_alpha   90.00
_cell.angle_beta   90.00
_cell.angle_gamma   90.00
#
_symmetry.space_group_name_H-M   'P 1'
#
loop_
_entity.id
_entity.type
_entity.pdbx_description
1 polymer ?
#
loop_
_entity_poly.entity_id
_entity_poly.type
_entity_poly.pdbx_seq_one_letter_code
_entity_poly.pdbx_strand_id
1 'polypeptide(L)'
;MKTVKLKPLYLKNTDILIQPPDFLTESFDNTLKNNSPIPMSSIENLTSLLRGRSFKPVNTVGNRFLSEEKDSVEKLSFFKERARRHTRSPLTKRYTFRRTLSNLANVDGSTIVQSTKRIEEAKETPTFESLLRSLTSTDRARRKTIEQEMHKYTESNKTYESNLAIKMQHLELNQDINTRQISKVKLEIENYKNQMIQLEKEYKDSMNSITLQNTEQALSAFKVNGKKKTNMEVKEDREYFTLKQRIRTLKSDIHTKFIENLENSQRVLAQYKLQLETLQENKKIMIKEKREMQEILISFYCKTLKDGMDLREDGIKWCIKATWKLSQPIPFRSFPKFLDDESAQFLLRTSQLELEIENLKEKLDKYREQIKKDSSQNRLAKTQKELFNVIRSRLKQITQKSQFLNSNTTVTEDTLSTSYFDTSCDKYTDISSLKVQIREKEKLKSILTDQEIKRVVQNYKPEADNNIGIMHIIRALVGDKVRVYRAMASSIKNN
;
A
#
# COMPACT_ATOMS: atom_id res chain seq x y z
N MET A 1 -34.95 -34.01 13.16
CA MET A 1 -33.67 -33.27 13.28
C MET A 1 -33.29 -32.73 11.90
N LYS A 2 -33.21 -31.40 11.73
CA LYS A 2 -32.92 -30.76 10.44
C LYS A 2 -31.41 -30.83 10.19
N THR A 3 -31.01 -31.58 9.17
CA THR A 3 -29.63 -31.61 8.66
C THR A 3 -29.33 -30.28 7.96
N VAL A 4 -28.32 -29.57 8.46
CA VAL A 4 -27.82 -28.33 7.87
C VAL A 4 -27.17 -28.68 6.53
N LYS A 5 -27.89 -28.40 5.44
CA LYS A 5 -27.36 -28.45 4.08
C LYS A 5 -26.34 -27.32 3.92
N LEU A 6 -25.05 -27.63 4.05
CA LEU A 6 -23.99 -26.73 3.62
C LEU A 6 -23.96 -26.74 2.09
N LYS A 7 -24.34 -25.61 1.48
CA LYS A 7 -24.07 -25.35 0.06
C LYS A 7 -22.56 -25.24 -0.12
N PRO A 8 -21.92 -26.03 -0.99
CA PRO A 8 -20.55 -25.77 -1.38
C PRO A 8 -20.53 -24.48 -2.22
N LEU A 9 -19.90 -23.44 -1.69
CA LEU A 9 -19.43 -22.32 -2.53
C LEU A 9 -18.27 -22.86 -3.36
N TYR A 10 -18.55 -23.23 -4.60
CA TYR A 10 -17.51 -23.48 -5.60
C TYR A 10 -16.78 -22.15 -5.89
N LEU A 11 -15.73 -21.85 -5.13
CA LEU A 11 -14.68 -20.93 -5.56
C LEU A 11 -14.02 -21.57 -6.78
N LYS A 12 -14.09 -20.92 -7.93
CA LYS A 12 -13.53 -21.41 -9.21
C LYS A 12 -12.00 -21.67 -9.18
N ASN A 13 -11.31 -21.33 -8.10
CA ASN A 13 -9.92 -21.67 -7.86
C ASN A 13 -9.80 -22.33 -6.48
N THR A 14 -9.46 -23.62 -6.44
CA THR A 14 -9.13 -24.40 -5.22
C THR A 14 -7.75 -24.02 -4.67
N ASP A 15 -7.43 -22.73 -4.66
CA ASP A 15 -6.10 -22.24 -4.35
C ASP A 15 -6.04 -21.79 -2.88
N ILE A 16 -4.98 -22.20 -2.18
CA ILE A 16 -4.79 -21.85 -0.76
C ILE A 16 -4.29 -20.41 -0.71
N LEU A 17 -5.04 -19.52 -0.10
CA LEU A 17 -4.67 -18.11 0.06
C LEU A 17 -3.99 -17.91 1.42
N ILE A 18 -2.74 -17.45 1.39
CA ILE A 18 -1.95 -17.16 2.59
C ILE A 18 -2.14 -15.69 2.96
N GLN A 19 -2.84 -15.46 4.06
CA GLN A 19 -3.12 -14.11 4.57
C GLN A 19 -1.87 -13.40 5.10
N PRO A 20 -1.80 -12.07 5.05
CA PRO A 20 -0.76 -11.31 5.75
C PRO A 20 -0.87 -11.49 7.28
N PRO A 21 0.24 -11.37 8.02
CA PRO A 21 0.23 -11.39 9.49
C PRO A 21 -0.68 -10.31 10.10
N ASP A 22 -1.37 -10.66 11.19
CA ASP A 22 -2.38 -9.80 11.84
C ASP A 22 -1.83 -8.42 12.26
N PHE A 23 -0.57 -8.36 12.72
CA PHE A 23 0.06 -7.11 13.17
C PHE A 23 0.24 -6.06 12.06
N LEU A 24 0.14 -6.45 10.78
CA LEU A 24 0.13 -5.51 9.66
C LEU A 24 -1.28 -4.93 9.42
N THR A 25 -2.31 -5.74 9.70
CA THR A 25 -3.71 -5.38 9.46
C THR A 25 -4.35 -4.56 10.58
N GLU A 26 -3.75 -4.50 11.77
CA GLU A 26 -4.26 -3.71 12.92
C GLU A 26 -4.38 -2.19 12.62
N SER A 27 -3.79 -1.70 11.53
CA SER A 27 -3.86 -0.29 11.12
C SER A 27 -4.91 0.02 10.04
N PHE A 28 -5.52 -1.00 9.40
CA PHE A 28 -6.46 -0.84 8.28
C PHE A 28 -7.82 -1.48 8.61
N ASP A 29 -8.81 -0.62 8.89
CA ASP A 29 -10.26 -0.86 8.87
C ASP A 29 -10.95 -1.68 9.99
N ASN A 30 -11.47 -0.92 10.97
CA ASN A 30 -12.60 -1.31 11.83
C ASN A 30 -13.98 -1.17 11.15
N THR A 31 -14.08 -1.06 9.82
CA THR A 31 -15.34 -0.66 9.15
C THR A 31 -15.98 -1.68 8.21
N LEU A 32 -15.39 -2.87 7.99
CA LEU A 32 -15.99 -3.89 7.11
C LEU A 32 -15.99 -5.28 7.75
N LYS A 33 -16.61 -5.41 8.94
CA LYS A 33 -17.17 -6.70 9.37
C LYS A 33 -18.56 -6.82 8.79
N ASN A 34 -18.69 -7.48 7.64
CA ASN A 34 -19.87 -8.27 7.32
C ASN A 34 -19.54 -9.29 6.23
N ASN A 35 -19.69 -10.56 6.61
CA ASN A 35 -19.72 -11.77 5.78
C ASN A 35 -18.41 -12.22 5.14
N SER A 36 -17.48 -12.73 5.97
CA SER A 36 -16.46 -13.68 5.51
C SER A 36 -16.81 -15.11 5.95
N PRO A 37 -16.53 -16.12 5.11
CA PRO A 37 -16.62 -17.52 5.49
C PRO A 37 -15.56 -17.87 6.54
N ILE A 38 -15.90 -18.88 7.34
CA ILE A 38 -15.18 -19.57 8.42
C ILE A 38 -13.65 -19.31 8.45
N PRO A 39 -13.11 -18.81 9.59
CA PRO A 39 -11.70 -18.44 9.73
C PRO A 39 -10.80 -19.69 9.82
N MET A 40 -9.70 -19.69 9.07
CA MET A 40 -8.56 -20.58 9.26
C MET A 40 -7.31 -19.69 9.31
N SER A 41 -7.01 -19.16 10.50
CA SER A 41 -5.81 -18.37 10.77
C SER A 41 -4.76 -19.22 11.50
N SER A 42 -3.48 -18.90 11.25
CA SER A 42 -2.23 -19.49 11.77
C SER A 42 -1.47 -20.45 10.84
N ILE A 43 -0.16 -20.20 10.72
CA ILE A 43 0.85 -21.04 10.04
C ILE A 43 0.84 -22.48 10.57
N GLU A 44 0.49 -22.65 11.85
CA GLU A 44 0.39 -23.96 12.51
C GLU A 44 -0.76 -24.80 11.91
N ASN A 45 -1.88 -24.18 11.55
CA ASN A 45 -3.02 -24.86 10.90
C ASN A 45 -2.73 -25.28 9.44
N LEU A 46 -1.77 -24.64 8.78
CA LEU A 46 -1.27 -25.02 7.45
C LEU A 46 -0.47 -26.34 7.50
N THR A 47 0.26 -26.59 8.59
CA THR A 47 1.07 -27.81 8.75
C THR A 47 0.22 -29.09 8.84
N SER A 48 -0.97 -29.01 9.43
CA SER A 48 -1.91 -30.13 9.49
C SER A 48 -2.61 -30.42 8.16
N LEU A 49 -2.84 -29.39 7.32
CA LEU A 49 -3.46 -29.55 6.01
C LEU A 49 -2.52 -30.19 4.98
N LEU A 50 -1.23 -29.89 5.06
CA LEU A 50 -0.22 -30.38 4.11
C LEU A 50 0.25 -31.80 4.42
N ARG A 51 0.10 -32.30 5.66
CA ARG A 51 0.52 -33.67 6.04
C ARG A 51 -0.44 -34.80 5.64
N GLY A 52 -1.56 -34.52 4.97
CA GLY A 52 -2.69 -35.47 4.91
C GLY A 52 -3.29 -35.80 3.54
N ARG A 53 -2.62 -35.58 2.40
CA ARG A 53 -3.17 -35.95 1.09
C ARG A 53 -2.21 -36.77 0.23
N SER A 54 -2.11 -38.06 0.52
CA SER A 54 -1.80 -39.04 -0.52
C SER A 54 -3.04 -39.22 -1.40
N PHE A 55 -3.02 -38.71 -2.62
CA PHE A 55 -4.10 -38.95 -3.58
C PHE A 55 -4.10 -40.44 -3.96
N LYS A 56 -5.11 -41.19 -3.50
CA LYS A 56 -5.46 -42.48 -4.13
C LYS A 56 -6.20 -42.19 -5.44
N PRO A 57 -5.83 -42.81 -6.57
CA PRO A 57 -6.63 -42.73 -7.79
C PRO A 57 -7.93 -43.53 -7.57
N VAL A 58 -9.08 -42.88 -7.71
CA VAL A 58 -10.39 -43.55 -7.71
C VAL A 58 -10.87 -43.65 -9.15
N ASN A 59 -11.03 -44.88 -9.62
CA ASN A 59 -11.63 -45.21 -10.92
C ASN A 59 -13.07 -44.68 -10.99
N THR A 60 -13.35 -43.82 -11.96
CA THR A 60 -14.70 -43.36 -12.26
C THR A 60 -15.39 -44.31 -13.24
N VAL A 61 -16.37 -45.07 -12.76
CA VAL A 61 -17.44 -45.67 -13.57
C VAL A 61 -18.74 -44.97 -13.17
N GLY A 62 -19.50 -44.47 -14.16
CA GLY A 62 -20.85 -43.98 -13.91
C GLY A 62 -21.39 -42.98 -14.93
N ASN A 63 -21.79 -43.48 -16.10
CA ASN A 63 -22.64 -42.82 -17.09
C ASN A 63 -23.88 -42.19 -16.43
N ARG A 64 -23.96 -40.86 -16.35
CA ARG A 64 -25.21 -40.08 -16.22
C ARG A 64 -25.10 -38.57 -16.50
N PHE A 65 -23.91 -38.04 -16.81
CA PHE A 65 -23.70 -36.60 -17.06
C PHE A 65 -23.77 -36.14 -18.53
N LEU A 66 -23.99 -37.05 -19.49
CA LEU A 66 -23.91 -36.75 -20.92
C LEU A 66 -25.14 -36.02 -21.51
N SER A 67 -26.24 -35.84 -20.77
CA SER A 67 -27.42 -35.11 -21.28
C SER A 67 -27.38 -33.61 -20.99
N GLU A 68 -26.84 -33.18 -19.84
CA GLU A 68 -26.77 -31.75 -19.50
C GLU A 68 -25.60 -31.04 -20.21
N GLU A 69 -24.55 -31.78 -20.58
CA GLU A 69 -23.41 -31.26 -21.33
C GLU A 69 -23.75 -31.04 -22.82
N LYS A 70 -24.68 -31.82 -23.39
CA LYS A 70 -25.16 -31.60 -24.77
C LYS A 70 -26.01 -30.33 -24.89
N ASP A 71 -26.91 -30.07 -23.93
CA ASP A 71 -27.76 -28.87 -23.93
C ASP A 71 -26.97 -27.57 -23.69
N SER A 72 -25.85 -27.64 -22.98
CA SER A 72 -24.98 -26.49 -22.74
C SER A 72 -24.01 -26.21 -23.89
N VAL A 73 -23.63 -27.24 -24.66
CA VAL A 73 -22.84 -27.09 -25.90
C VAL A 73 -23.68 -26.57 -27.06
N GLU A 74 -24.96 -26.95 -27.17
CA GLU A 74 -25.88 -26.39 -28.19
C GLU A 74 -26.19 -24.91 -27.97
N LYS A 75 -26.27 -24.45 -26.71
CA LYS A 75 -26.47 -23.02 -26.40
C LYS A 75 -25.24 -22.16 -26.73
N LEU A 76 -24.05 -22.75 -26.78
CA LEU A 76 -22.81 -22.06 -27.14
C LEU A 76 -22.55 -22.03 -28.66
N SER A 77 -23.09 -22.98 -29.43
CA SER A 77 -22.96 -22.97 -30.90
C SER A 77 -23.79 -21.85 -31.55
N PHE A 78 -24.97 -21.53 -31.01
CA PHE A 78 -25.81 -20.41 -31.46
C PHE A 78 -25.15 -19.02 -31.29
N PHE A 79 -24.27 -18.85 -30.30
CA PHE A 79 -23.57 -17.58 -30.10
C PHE A 79 -22.46 -17.34 -31.14
N LYS A 80 -21.90 -18.42 -31.70
CA LYS A 80 -20.81 -18.36 -32.69
C LYS A 80 -21.31 -18.03 -34.11
N GLU A 81 -22.57 -18.29 -34.42
CA GLU A 81 -23.17 -17.94 -35.71
C GLU A 81 -23.61 -16.47 -35.82
N ARG A 82 -23.95 -15.83 -34.70
CA ARG A 82 -24.31 -14.39 -34.68
C ARG A 82 -23.10 -13.46 -34.86
N ALA A 83 -21.92 -13.87 -34.37
CA ALA A 83 -20.68 -13.10 -34.52
C ALA A 83 -20.09 -13.14 -35.94
N ARG A 84 -20.55 -14.02 -36.82
CA ARG A 84 -20.04 -14.15 -38.20
C ARG A 84 -20.73 -13.27 -39.24
N ARG A 85 -21.80 -12.54 -38.88
CA ARG A 85 -22.56 -11.72 -39.84
C ARG A 85 -22.20 -10.22 -39.87
N HIS A 86 -21.35 -9.75 -38.96
CA HIS A 86 -20.93 -8.33 -38.94
C HIS A 86 -19.44 -8.18 -38.64
N THR A 87 -18.58 -8.43 -39.62
CA THR A 87 -17.32 -7.70 -39.86
C THR A 87 -16.74 -8.13 -41.21
N ARG A 88 -17.14 -7.44 -42.27
CA ARG A 88 -16.36 -7.38 -43.51
C ARG A 88 -15.61 -6.04 -43.50
N SER A 89 -14.31 -6.08 -43.26
CA SER A 89 -13.38 -5.05 -43.75
C SER A 89 -12.00 -5.69 -44.04
N PRO A 90 -11.22 -5.13 -44.97
CA PRO A 90 -10.33 -5.90 -45.83
C PRO A 90 -8.86 -5.86 -45.41
N LEU A 91 -8.13 -6.90 -45.84
CA LEU A 91 -6.68 -6.96 -46.08
C LEU A 91 -5.76 -6.31 -45.04
N THR A 92 -5.21 -7.13 -44.14
CA THR A 92 -3.82 -6.96 -43.71
C THR A 92 -3.05 -8.28 -43.83
N LYS A 93 -1.84 -8.14 -44.36
CA LYS A 93 -1.02 -9.17 -44.98
C LYS A 93 -0.50 -10.19 -43.96
N ARG A 94 -0.62 -11.48 -44.29
CA ARG A 94 0.06 -12.59 -43.60
C ARG A 94 1.57 -12.42 -43.75
N TYR A 95 2.27 -12.12 -42.67
CA TYR A 95 3.71 -12.35 -42.59
C TYR A 95 3.94 -13.79 -42.13
N THR A 96 4.32 -14.65 -43.07
CA THR A 96 4.93 -15.94 -42.77
C THR A 96 6.42 -15.71 -42.57
N PHE A 97 6.93 -15.92 -41.35
CA PHE A 97 8.38 -16.01 -41.13
C PHE A 97 8.90 -17.30 -41.77
N ARG A 98 9.43 -17.18 -42.99
CA ARG A 98 10.31 -18.19 -43.59
C ARG A 98 11.65 -18.15 -42.85
N ARG A 99 12.07 -19.31 -42.37
CA ARG A 99 13.48 -19.60 -42.03
C ARG A 99 14.31 -19.41 -43.31
N THR A 100 15.34 -18.58 -43.23
CA THR A 100 16.46 -18.61 -44.19
C THR A 100 17.76 -18.68 -43.41
N LEU A 101 18.31 -19.88 -43.38
CA LEU A 101 19.74 -20.11 -43.28
C LEU A 101 20.38 -19.64 -44.60
N SER A 102 21.41 -18.80 -44.54
CA SER A 102 22.63 -18.88 -45.37
C SER A 102 23.36 -17.51 -45.43
N ASN A 103 24.62 -17.53 -44.99
CA ASN A 103 25.83 -16.96 -45.61
C ASN A 103 25.70 -15.76 -46.57
N LEU A 104 26.50 -14.71 -46.33
CA LEU A 104 27.70 -14.31 -47.11
C LEU A 104 28.21 -12.96 -46.53
N ALA A 105 29.44 -12.91 -46.01
CA ALA A 105 30.68 -12.48 -46.70
C ALA A 105 30.87 -10.94 -46.58
N ASN A 106 31.85 -10.49 -45.79
CA ASN A 106 33.25 -10.19 -46.18
C ASN A 106 33.43 -8.80 -46.80
N VAL A 107 34.68 -8.33 -46.66
CA VAL A 107 35.36 -7.20 -47.32
C VAL A 107 35.36 -5.90 -46.49
N ASP A 108 36.48 -5.28 -46.11
CA ASP A 108 37.92 -5.59 -46.17
C ASP A 108 38.71 -4.54 -45.36
N GLY A 109 39.98 -4.85 -45.03
CA GLY A 109 41.04 -3.88 -44.73
C GLY A 109 41.68 -4.06 -43.35
N SER A 110 42.55 -5.05 -43.09
CA SER A 110 43.94 -5.21 -43.55
C SER A 110 44.94 -4.93 -42.41
N THR A 111 45.53 -5.99 -41.85
CA THR A 111 46.99 -6.06 -41.70
C THR A 111 47.43 -7.51 -41.55
N ILE A 112 48.05 -7.98 -42.62
CA ILE A 112 48.75 -9.24 -42.76
C ILE A 112 50.12 -9.08 -42.12
N VAL A 113 50.49 -9.96 -41.20
CA VAL A 113 51.87 -10.47 -41.14
C VAL A 113 51.79 -11.99 -41.04
N GLN A 114 52.24 -12.61 -42.12
CA GLN A 114 52.44 -14.04 -42.28
C GLN A 114 53.51 -14.53 -41.31
N SER A 115 53.27 -15.70 -40.72
CA SER A 115 54.35 -16.67 -40.55
C SER A 115 53.81 -18.06 -40.84
N THR A 116 54.05 -18.48 -42.08
CA THR A 116 53.94 -19.86 -42.52
C THR A 116 55.11 -20.65 -41.95
N LYS A 117 54.84 -21.49 -40.95
CA LYS A 117 55.55 -22.76 -40.77
C LYS A 117 54.53 -23.87 -40.63
N ARG A 118 54.34 -24.62 -41.72
CA ARG A 118 53.93 -26.01 -41.65
C ARG A 118 55.04 -26.75 -40.89
N ILE A 119 54.70 -27.25 -39.72
CA ILE A 119 55.26 -28.50 -39.21
C ILE A 119 54.05 -29.36 -38.89
N GLU A 120 54.04 -30.53 -39.50
CA GLU A 120 53.22 -31.67 -39.14
C GLU A 120 53.53 -32.00 -37.67
N GLU A 121 52.77 -31.43 -36.74
CA GLU A 121 52.73 -31.94 -35.37
C GLU A 121 51.42 -32.69 -35.22
N ALA A 122 51.57 -33.92 -34.72
CA ALA A 122 50.50 -34.86 -34.49
C ALA A 122 49.28 -34.16 -33.90
N LYS A 123 48.09 -34.60 -34.32
CA LYS A 123 46.86 -34.37 -33.54
C LYS A 123 47.07 -35.03 -32.18
N GLU A 124 47.78 -34.35 -31.28
CA GLU A 124 47.78 -34.68 -29.87
C GLU A 124 46.32 -34.61 -29.46
N THR A 125 45.76 -35.79 -29.17
CA THR A 125 44.45 -35.87 -28.53
C THR A 125 44.46 -34.88 -27.39
N PRO A 126 43.49 -33.95 -27.32
CA PRO A 126 43.50 -32.91 -26.31
C PRO A 126 43.63 -33.61 -24.96
N THR A 127 44.72 -33.30 -24.24
CA THR A 127 44.98 -33.90 -22.94
C THR A 127 43.75 -33.71 -22.07
N PHE A 128 43.44 -34.69 -21.22
CA PHE A 128 42.26 -34.64 -20.33
C PHE A 128 42.16 -33.32 -19.57
N GLU A 129 43.29 -32.73 -19.17
CA GLU A 129 43.35 -31.40 -18.57
C GLU A 129 42.85 -30.27 -19.48
N SER A 130 43.18 -30.28 -20.77
CA SER A 130 42.74 -29.25 -21.73
C SER A 130 41.22 -29.34 -22.00
N LEU A 131 40.67 -30.56 -22.02
CA LEU A 131 39.23 -30.79 -22.08
C LEU A 131 38.54 -30.32 -20.79
N LEU A 132 39.10 -30.60 -19.62
CA LEU A 132 38.57 -30.12 -18.35
C LEU A 132 38.60 -28.58 -18.25
N ARG A 133 39.69 -27.94 -18.70
CA ARG A 133 39.83 -26.48 -18.73
C ARG A 133 38.85 -25.83 -19.70
N SER A 134 38.58 -26.45 -20.86
CA SER A 134 37.59 -25.93 -21.82
C SER A 134 36.14 -26.15 -21.36
N LEU A 135 35.82 -27.28 -20.71
CA LEU A 135 34.52 -27.51 -20.08
C LEU A 135 34.28 -26.53 -18.92
N THR A 136 35.27 -26.32 -18.07
CA THR A 136 35.14 -25.36 -16.96
C THR A 136 35.07 -23.90 -17.43
N SER A 137 35.71 -23.53 -18.54
CA SER A 137 35.62 -22.17 -19.10
C SER A 137 34.26 -21.93 -19.77
N THR A 138 33.72 -22.90 -20.51
CA THR A 138 32.38 -22.82 -21.11
C THR A 138 31.28 -22.78 -20.04
N ASP A 139 31.39 -23.57 -18.98
CA ASP A 139 30.49 -23.49 -17.82
C ASP A 139 30.55 -22.13 -17.12
N ARG A 140 31.74 -21.55 -16.94
CA ARG A 140 31.90 -20.20 -16.37
C ARG A 140 31.25 -19.15 -17.27
N ALA A 141 31.43 -19.24 -18.58
CA ALA A 141 30.81 -18.34 -19.54
C ALA A 141 29.28 -18.44 -19.48
N ARG A 142 28.72 -19.65 -19.47
CA ARG A 142 27.28 -19.90 -19.35
C ARG A 142 26.68 -19.37 -18.04
N ARG A 143 27.40 -19.50 -16.92
CA ARG A 143 26.97 -18.90 -15.65
C ARG A 143 26.94 -17.38 -15.72
N LYS A 144 27.95 -16.78 -16.32
CA LYS A 144 28.03 -15.31 -16.48
C LYS A 144 26.88 -14.79 -17.35
N THR A 145 26.51 -15.49 -18.43
CA THR A 145 25.36 -15.09 -19.27
C THR A 145 24.05 -15.19 -18.52
N ILE A 146 23.81 -16.28 -17.78
CA ILE A 146 22.60 -16.44 -16.94
C ILE A 146 22.54 -15.34 -15.87
N GLU A 147 23.65 -15.04 -15.19
CA GLU A 147 23.71 -13.96 -14.19
C GLU A 147 23.39 -12.59 -14.81
N GLN A 148 23.88 -12.30 -16.01
CA GLN A 148 23.57 -11.07 -16.73
C GLN A 148 22.09 -10.99 -17.14
N GLU A 149 21.50 -12.09 -17.60
CA GLU A 149 20.08 -12.16 -17.92
C GLU A 149 19.19 -11.93 -16.68
N MET A 150 19.53 -12.57 -15.56
CA MET A 150 18.84 -12.36 -14.28
C MET A 150 18.97 -10.91 -13.80
N HIS A 151 20.15 -10.29 -13.98
CA HIS A 151 20.36 -8.89 -13.61
C HIS A 151 19.50 -7.95 -14.46
N LYS A 152 19.47 -8.15 -15.79
CA LYS A 152 18.62 -7.37 -16.70
C LYS A 152 17.14 -7.52 -16.35
N TYR A 153 16.70 -8.74 -16.03
CA TYR A 153 15.35 -9.01 -15.58
C TYR A 153 15.01 -8.27 -14.27
N THR A 154 15.92 -8.31 -13.30
CA THR A 154 15.78 -7.60 -12.01
C THR A 154 15.70 -6.08 -12.20
N GLU A 155 16.53 -5.49 -13.07
CA GLU A 155 16.48 -4.04 -13.37
C GLU A 155 15.18 -3.65 -14.08
N SER A 156 14.74 -4.44 -15.05
CA SER A 156 13.46 -4.23 -15.74
C SER A 156 12.29 -4.28 -14.76
N ASN A 157 12.31 -5.23 -13.81
CA ASN A 157 11.30 -5.33 -12.77
C ASN A 157 11.34 -4.17 -11.76
N LYS A 158 12.54 -3.73 -11.35
CA LYS A 158 12.70 -2.57 -10.46
C LYS A 158 12.14 -1.30 -11.09
N THR A 159 12.43 -1.06 -12.37
CA THR A 159 11.90 0.10 -13.10
C THR A 159 10.39 0.02 -13.28
N TYR A 160 9.84 -1.16 -13.59
CA TYR A 160 8.40 -1.38 -13.68
C TYR A 160 7.68 -1.13 -12.35
N GLU A 161 8.20 -1.70 -11.25
CA GLU A 161 7.68 -1.49 -9.90
C GLU A 161 7.74 -0.01 -9.49
N SER A 162 8.88 0.65 -9.72
CA SER A 162 9.04 2.08 -9.42
C SER A 162 8.02 2.93 -10.18
N ASN A 163 7.78 2.62 -11.46
CA ASN A 163 6.79 3.35 -12.27
C ASN A 163 5.36 3.17 -11.74
N LEU A 164 5.00 1.96 -11.29
CA LEU A 164 3.69 1.70 -10.67
C LEU A 164 3.57 2.39 -9.31
N ALA A 165 4.61 2.33 -8.48
CA ALA A 165 4.64 2.98 -7.18
C ALA A 165 4.48 4.50 -7.28
N ILE A 166 5.20 5.15 -8.22
CA ILE A 166 5.08 6.58 -8.49
C ILE A 166 3.65 6.93 -8.94
N LYS A 167 3.04 6.13 -9.83
CA LYS A 167 1.65 6.34 -10.26
C LYS A 167 0.66 6.22 -9.10
N MET A 168 0.83 5.21 -8.24
CA MET A 168 0.00 5.05 -7.04
C MET A 168 0.14 6.23 -6.07
N GLN A 169 1.36 6.70 -5.84
CA GLN A 169 1.62 7.87 -4.99
C GLN A 169 1.01 9.14 -5.57
N HIS A 170 1.06 9.33 -6.88
CA HIS A 170 0.41 10.46 -7.56
C HIS A 170 -1.12 10.41 -7.41
N LEU A 171 -1.73 9.22 -7.54
CA LEU A 171 -3.17 9.04 -7.30
C LEU A 171 -3.55 9.34 -5.85
N GLU A 172 -2.74 8.92 -4.88
CA GLU A 172 -2.95 9.22 -3.46
C GLU A 172 -2.85 10.71 -3.15
N LEU A 173 -1.83 11.39 -3.68
CA LEU A 173 -1.69 12.84 -3.55
C LEU A 173 -2.90 13.58 -4.15
N ASN A 174 -3.38 13.13 -5.31
CA ASN A 174 -4.56 13.72 -5.95
C ASN A 174 -5.85 13.47 -5.16
N GLN A 175 -5.99 12.31 -4.53
CA GLN A 175 -7.10 12.02 -3.61
C GLN A 175 -7.11 12.98 -2.41
N ASP A 176 -5.93 13.29 -1.86
CA ASP A 176 -5.78 14.24 -0.76
C ASP A 176 -6.11 15.67 -1.19
N ILE A 177 -5.59 16.11 -2.33
CA ILE A 177 -5.90 17.43 -2.92
C ILE A 177 -7.40 17.56 -3.14
N ASN A 178 -8.03 16.55 -3.76
CA ASN A 178 -9.45 16.54 -4.04
C ASN A 178 -10.28 16.54 -2.73
N THR A 179 -9.85 15.80 -1.70
CA THR A 179 -10.51 15.80 -0.39
C THR A 179 -10.43 17.18 0.30
N ARG A 180 -9.30 17.89 0.17
CA ARG A 180 -9.17 19.28 0.64
C ARG A 180 -10.06 20.23 -0.15
N GLN A 181 -10.14 20.09 -1.47
CA GLN A 181 -11.03 20.91 -2.32
C GLN A 181 -12.51 20.68 -1.99
N ILE A 182 -12.94 19.43 -1.81
CA ILE A 182 -14.30 19.08 -1.35
C ILE A 182 -14.62 19.79 -0.03
N SER A 183 -13.68 19.80 0.90
CA SER A 183 -13.87 20.46 2.20
C SER A 183 -14.02 21.98 2.06
N LYS A 184 -13.22 22.61 1.19
CA LYS A 184 -13.34 24.04 0.87
C LYS A 184 -14.69 24.37 0.23
N VAL A 185 -15.10 23.63 -0.79
CA VAL A 185 -16.39 23.86 -1.48
C VAL A 185 -17.57 23.66 -0.52
N LYS A 186 -17.51 22.68 0.38
CA LYS A 186 -18.54 22.51 1.42
C LYS A 186 -18.65 23.73 2.33
N LEU A 187 -17.52 24.30 2.74
CA LEU A 187 -17.49 25.52 3.54
C LEU A 187 -18.10 26.70 2.79
N GLU A 188 -17.77 26.87 1.50
CA GLU A 188 -18.36 27.95 0.69
C GLU A 188 -19.88 27.78 0.54
N ILE A 189 -20.37 26.56 0.32
CA ILE A 189 -21.82 26.28 0.28
C ILE A 189 -22.49 26.71 1.60
N GLU A 190 -21.86 26.44 2.73
CA GLU A 190 -22.37 26.83 4.05
C GLU A 190 -22.35 28.35 4.23
N ASN A 191 -21.27 29.03 3.81
CA ASN A 191 -21.17 30.49 3.82
C ASN A 191 -22.29 31.14 3.00
N TYR A 192 -22.55 30.66 1.79
CA TYR A 192 -23.63 31.19 0.93
C TYR A 192 -25.02 30.92 1.50
N LYS A 193 -25.24 29.78 2.16
CA LYS A 193 -26.50 29.54 2.89
C LYS A 193 -26.69 30.54 4.03
N ASN A 194 -25.62 30.84 4.78
CA ASN A 194 -25.67 31.82 5.85
C ASN A 194 -25.89 33.25 5.32
N GLN A 195 -25.27 33.60 4.18
CA GLN A 195 -25.52 34.88 3.50
C GLN A 195 -26.97 35.02 3.04
N MET A 196 -27.57 33.95 2.51
CA MET A 196 -28.99 33.94 2.14
C MET A 196 -29.91 34.20 3.33
N ILE A 197 -29.65 33.53 4.47
CA ILE A 197 -30.40 33.76 5.72
C ILE A 197 -30.24 35.22 6.19
N GLN A 198 -29.04 35.77 6.06
CA GLN A 198 -28.75 37.15 6.43
C GLN A 198 -29.46 38.15 5.51
N LEU A 199 -29.50 37.91 4.19
CA LEU A 199 -30.25 38.70 3.22
C LEU A 199 -31.76 38.71 3.52
N GLU A 200 -32.33 37.55 3.88
CA GLU A 200 -33.74 37.43 4.29
C GLU A 200 -34.03 38.26 5.54
N LYS A 201 -33.10 38.23 6.52
CA LYS A 201 -33.20 39.04 7.74
C LYS A 201 -33.13 40.53 7.45
N GLU A 202 -32.15 40.97 6.66
CA GLU A 202 -31.97 42.37 6.27
C GLU A 202 -33.16 42.92 5.47
N TYR A 203 -33.73 42.10 4.59
CA TYR A 203 -34.96 42.45 3.87
C TYR A 203 -36.13 42.65 4.84
N LYS A 204 -36.33 41.72 5.78
CA LYS A 204 -37.39 41.81 6.79
C LYS A 204 -37.22 43.05 7.67
N ASP A 205 -36.00 43.33 8.12
CA ASP A 205 -35.69 44.49 8.97
C ASP A 205 -35.90 45.81 8.21
N SER A 206 -35.46 45.89 6.94
CA SER A 206 -35.69 47.05 6.08
C SER A 206 -37.18 47.30 5.82
N MET A 207 -37.95 46.23 5.61
CA MET A 207 -39.38 46.32 5.36
C MET A 207 -40.17 46.73 6.61
N ASN A 208 -39.73 46.24 7.78
CA ASN A 208 -40.26 46.67 9.08
C ASN A 208 -39.97 48.16 9.33
N SER A 209 -38.74 48.61 9.07
CA SER A 209 -38.34 50.02 9.22
C SER A 209 -39.19 50.97 8.38
N ILE A 210 -39.42 50.66 7.10
CA ILE A 210 -40.31 51.47 6.24
C ILE A 210 -41.74 51.47 6.77
N THR A 211 -42.21 50.34 7.28
CA THR A 211 -43.58 50.24 7.80
C THR A 211 -43.72 51.08 9.07
N LEU A 212 -42.72 51.08 9.96
CA LEU A 212 -42.65 51.94 11.13
C LEU A 212 -42.63 53.43 10.74
N GLN A 213 -41.73 53.82 9.81
CA GLN A 213 -41.62 55.19 9.32
C GLN A 213 -42.93 55.69 8.70
N ASN A 214 -43.61 54.83 7.94
CA ASN A 214 -44.94 55.13 7.40
C ASN A 214 -45.98 55.35 8.51
N THR A 215 -45.97 54.52 9.57
CA THR A 215 -46.90 54.71 10.70
C THR A 215 -46.62 55.99 11.48
N GLU A 216 -45.35 56.33 11.72
CA GLU A 216 -44.96 57.57 12.41
C GLU A 216 -45.32 58.81 11.61
N GLN A 217 -45.05 58.81 10.30
CA GLN A 217 -45.37 59.93 9.41
C GLN A 217 -46.88 60.08 9.18
N ALA A 218 -47.63 58.98 9.13
CA ALA A 218 -49.09 59.06 9.11
C ALA A 218 -49.61 59.65 10.44
N LEU A 219 -49.12 59.18 11.58
CA LEU A 219 -49.53 59.67 12.89
C LEU A 219 -49.22 61.16 13.10
N SER A 220 -48.10 61.67 12.58
CA SER A 220 -47.75 63.09 12.64
C SER A 220 -48.61 63.96 11.72
N ALA A 221 -49.01 63.44 10.54
CA ALA A 221 -49.94 64.13 9.65
C ALA A 221 -51.37 64.26 10.24
N PHE A 222 -51.79 63.29 11.06
CA PHE A 222 -53.15 63.25 11.65
C PHE A 222 -53.28 63.88 13.05
N LYS A 223 -52.19 64.31 13.71
CA LYS A 223 -52.21 64.90 15.05
C LYS A 223 -51.49 66.25 15.10
N VAL A 224 -52.24 67.32 15.36
CA VAL A 224 -51.70 68.58 15.90
C VAL A 224 -52.25 68.74 17.31
N ASN A 225 -51.37 68.85 18.31
CA ASN A 225 -51.72 68.98 19.74
C ASN A 225 -52.64 67.87 20.30
N GLY A 226 -52.51 66.62 19.82
CA GLY A 226 -53.23 65.46 20.37
C GLY A 226 -54.69 65.29 19.92
N LYS A 227 -55.24 66.18 19.09
CA LYS A 227 -56.59 66.06 18.51
C LYS A 227 -56.51 65.67 17.01
N LYS A 228 -57.43 64.81 16.56
CA LYS A 228 -57.57 64.45 15.14
C LYS A 228 -57.94 65.69 14.32
N LYS A 229 -57.15 66.04 13.30
CA LYS A 229 -57.56 67.03 12.28
C LYS A 229 -58.75 66.45 11.50
N THR A 230 -59.92 67.08 11.60
CA THR A 230 -61.14 66.67 10.87
C THR A 230 -61.25 67.28 9.47
N ASN A 231 -60.46 68.32 9.16
CA ASN A 231 -60.39 68.93 7.83
C ASN A 231 -58.93 69.03 7.39
N MET A 232 -58.50 68.18 6.45
CA MET A 232 -57.23 68.35 5.73
C MET A 232 -57.41 69.39 4.64
N GLU A 233 -56.48 70.33 4.52
CA GLU A 233 -56.46 71.25 3.38
C GLU A 233 -56.00 70.51 2.10
N VAL A 234 -56.51 70.91 0.93
CA VAL A 234 -56.18 70.29 -0.38
C VAL A 234 -54.67 70.22 -0.67
N LYS A 235 -53.86 71.13 -0.08
CA LYS A 235 -52.40 71.08 -0.16
C LYS A 235 -51.80 69.90 0.62
N GLU A 236 -52.33 69.60 1.81
CA GLU A 236 -51.88 68.48 2.67
C GLU A 236 -52.22 67.12 2.04
N ASP A 237 -53.32 67.03 1.28
CA ASP A 237 -53.71 65.81 0.54
C ASP A 237 -52.72 65.47 -0.59
N ARG A 238 -52.23 66.48 -1.31
CA ARG A 238 -51.21 66.29 -2.36
C ARG A 238 -49.89 65.80 -1.77
N GLU A 239 -49.48 66.33 -0.62
CA GLU A 239 -48.26 65.91 0.10
C GLU A 239 -48.36 64.50 0.65
N TYR A 240 -49.54 64.11 1.14
CA TYR A 240 -49.79 62.73 1.57
C TYR A 240 -49.72 61.74 0.39
N PHE A 241 -50.29 62.11 -0.76
CA PHE A 241 -50.23 61.26 -1.96
C PHE A 241 -48.80 61.08 -2.47
N THR A 242 -48.01 62.16 -2.53
CA THR A 242 -46.59 62.08 -2.94
C THR A 242 -45.76 61.25 -1.96
N LEU A 243 -46.01 61.37 -0.66
CA LEU A 243 -45.36 60.55 0.36
C LEU A 243 -45.71 59.06 0.20
N LYS A 244 -46.99 58.75 0.01
CA LYS A 244 -47.47 57.37 -0.22
C LYS A 244 -46.88 56.77 -1.50
N GLN A 245 -46.76 57.56 -2.56
CA GLN A 245 -46.10 57.17 -3.80
C GLN A 245 -44.61 56.86 -3.55
N ARG A 246 -43.90 57.72 -2.80
CA ARG A 246 -42.49 57.53 -2.43
C ARG A 246 -42.27 56.27 -1.57
N ILE A 247 -43.17 55.98 -0.65
CA ILE A 247 -43.11 54.75 0.17
C ILE A 247 -43.33 53.51 -0.70
N ARG A 248 -44.27 53.56 -1.66
CA ARG A 248 -44.46 52.47 -2.63
C ARG A 248 -43.22 52.23 -3.48
N THR A 249 -42.59 53.28 -4.00
CA THR A 249 -41.36 53.15 -4.79
C THR A 249 -40.23 52.57 -3.95
N LEU A 250 -40.01 53.08 -2.72
CA LEU A 250 -38.99 52.53 -1.81
C LEU A 250 -39.21 51.05 -1.48
N LYS A 251 -40.46 50.64 -1.21
CA LYS A 251 -40.82 49.24 -0.98
C LYS A 251 -40.53 48.38 -2.22
N SER A 252 -40.89 48.88 -3.40
CA SER A 252 -40.62 48.22 -4.67
C SER A 252 -39.11 48.05 -4.89
N ASP A 253 -38.33 49.11 -4.68
CA ASP A 253 -36.87 49.11 -4.91
C ASP A 253 -36.12 48.16 -3.96
N ILE A 254 -36.55 48.07 -2.70
CA ILE A 254 -35.97 47.11 -1.75
C ILE A 254 -36.34 45.68 -2.12
N HIS A 255 -37.58 45.47 -2.57
CA HIS A 255 -38.03 44.15 -2.98
C HIS A 255 -37.33 43.67 -4.25
N THR A 256 -37.15 44.52 -5.26
CA THR A 256 -36.42 44.18 -6.48
C THR A 256 -34.96 43.85 -6.19
N LYS A 257 -34.27 44.67 -5.37
CA LYS A 257 -32.90 44.39 -4.92
C LYS A 257 -32.78 43.08 -4.15
N PHE A 258 -33.74 42.78 -3.28
CA PHE A 258 -33.76 41.51 -2.54
C PHE A 258 -33.91 40.32 -3.49
N ILE A 259 -34.85 40.38 -4.45
CA ILE A 259 -35.02 39.33 -5.46
C ILE A 259 -33.74 39.12 -6.26
N GLU A 260 -33.12 40.21 -6.74
CA GLU A 260 -31.89 40.14 -7.53
C GLU A 260 -30.73 39.50 -6.75
N ASN A 261 -30.53 39.91 -5.49
CA ASN A 261 -29.50 39.34 -4.62
C ASN A 261 -29.76 37.86 -4.28
N LEU A 262 -31.03 37.51 -4.09
CA LEU A 262 -31.46 36.15 -3.79
C LEU A 262 -31.26 35.22 -5.00
N GLU A 263 -31.64 35.66 -6.19
CA GLU A 263 -31.39 34.93 -7.44
C GLU A 263 -29.90 34.76 -7.71
N ASN A 264 -29.09 35.81 -7.51
CA ASN A 264 -27.65 35.72 -7.69
C ASN A 264 -27.02 34.70 -6.73
N SER A 265 -27.39 34.77 -5.45
CA SER A 265 -26.92 33.83 -4.42
C SER A 265 -27.37 32.39 -4.71
N GLN A 266 -28.59 32.19 -5.21
CA GLN A 266 -29.08 30.88 -5.64
C GLN A 266 -28.29 30.33 -6.83
N ARG A 267 -27.96 31.16 -7.82
CA ARG A 267 -27.13 30.77 -8.98
C ARG A 267 -25.74 30.34 -8.54
N VAL A 268 -25.08 31.13 -7.69
CA VAL A 268 -23.75 30.81 -7.17
C VAL A 268 -23.78 29.52 -6.32
N LEU A 269 -24.80 29.35 -5.48
CA LEU A 269 -24.98 28.14 -4.69
C LEU A 269 -25.22 26.89 -5.56
N ALA A 270 -25.94 27.02 -6.68
CA ALA A 270 -26.09 25.95 -7.65
C ALA A 270 -24.75 25.58 -8.33
N GLN A 271 -23.93 26.58 -8.67
CA GLN A 271 -22.59 26.34 -9.23
C GLN A 271 -21.68 25.59 -8.24
N TYR A 272 -21.64 25.98 -6.97
CA TYR A 272 -20.85 25.28 -5.96
C TYR A 272 -21.35 23.85 -5.70
N LYS A 273 -22.67 23.62 -5.75
CA LYS A 273 -23.23 22.25 -5.66
C LYS A 273 -22.77 21.38 -6.82
N LEU A 274 -22.83 21.90 -8.05
CA LEU A 274 -22.34 21.19 -9.23
C LEU A 274 -20.83 20.90 -9.13
N GLN A 275 -20.05 21.88 -8.64
CA GLN A 275 -18.63 21.69 -8.39
C GLN A 275 -18.38 20.60 -7.33
N LEU A 276 -19.19 20.54 -6.26
CA LEU A 276 -19.07 19.51 -5.25
C LEU A 276 -19.34 18.11 -5.83
N GLU A 277 -20.37 17.97 -6.65
CA GLU A 277 -20.72 16.71 -7.32
C GLU A 277 -19.60 16.22 -8.24
N THR A 278 -19.04 17.11 -9.08
CA THR A 278 -17.92 16.76 -9.96
C THR A 278 -16.67 16.34 -9.20
N LEU A 279 -16.32 17.03 -8.10
CA LEU A 279 -15.20 16.64 -7.25
C LEU A 279 -15.42 15.28 -6.57
N GLN A 280 -16.65 14.99 -6.12
CA GLN A 280 -17.01 13.70 -5.54
C GLN A 280 -16.91 12.56 -6.57
N GLU A 281 -17.38 12.79 -7.80
CA GLU A 281 -17.28 11.81 -8.87
C GLU A 281 -15.81 11.53 -9.23
N ASN A 282 -15.00 12.58 -9.38
CA ASN A 282 -13.56 12.47 -9.60
C ASN A 282 -12.87 11.68 -8.48
N LYS A 283 -13.28 11.88 -7.22
CA LYS A 283 -12.75 11.11 -6.08
C LYS A 283 -13.06 9.61 -6.23
N LYS A 284 -14.28 9.24 -6.65
CA LYS A 284 -14.64 7.83 -6.88
C LYS A 284 -13.79 7.22 -8.01
N ILE A 285 -13.60 7.95 -9.10
CA ILE A 285 -12.76 7.51 -10.24
C ILE A 285 -11.33 7.26 -9.76
N MET A 286 -10.73 8.20 -9.03
CA MET A 286 -9.38 8.04 -8.48
C MET A 286 -9.25 6.87 -7.51
N ILE A 287 -10.28 6.59 -6.70
CA ILE A 287 -10.29 5.41 -5.81
C ILE A 287 -10.29 4.12 -6.63
N LYS A 288 -11.08 4.08 -7.72
CA LYS A 288 -11.14 2.93 -8.62
C LYS A 288 -9.79 2.71 -9.32
N GLU A 289 -9.20 3.76 -9.89
CA GLU A 289 -7.88 3.69 -10.54
C GLU A 289 -6.79 3.24 -9.57
N LYS A 290 -6.81 3.70 -8.31
CA LYS A 290 -5.86 3.25 -7.27
C LYS A 290 -5.99 1.75 -7.03
N ARG A 291 -7.22 1.22 -6.95
CA ARG A 291 -7.46 -0.23 -6.78
C ARG A 291 -6.97 -1.02 -7.99
N GLU A 292 -7.27 -0.57 -9.20
CA GLU A 292 -6.80 -1.21 -10.43
C GLU A 292 -5.26 -1.26 -10.50
N MET A 293 -4.58 -0.17 -10.13
CA MET A 293 -3.11 -0.14 -10.06
C MET A 293 -2.56 -1.08 -8.98
N GLN A 294 -3.23 -1.17 -7.82
CA GLN A 294 -2.87 -2.11 -6.77
C GLN A 294 -3.03 -3.56 -7.24
N GLU A 295 -4.11 -3.89 -7.96
CA GLU A 295 -4.32 -5.23 -8.55
C GLU A 295 -3.24 -5.60 -9.58
N ILE A 296 -2.86 -4.65 -10.44
CA ILE A 296 -1.76 -4.84 -11.39
C ILE A 296 -0.45 -5.13 -10.65
N LEU A 297 -0.17 -4.38 -9.58
CA LEU A 297 1.04 -4.55 -8.78
C LEU A 297 1.08 -5.90 -8.04
N ILE A 298 -0.04 -6.34 -7.46
CA ILE A 298 -0.17 -7.66 -6.83
C ILE A 298 0.06 -8.77 -7.85
N SER A 299 -0.58 -8.67 -9.03
CA SER A 299 -0.42 -9.64 -10.12
C SER A 299 1.04 -9.72 -10.56
N PHE A 300 1.71 -8.58 -10.66
CA PHE A 300 3.14 -8.51 -10.93
C PHE A 300 3.97 -9.24 -9.87
N TYR A 301 3.77 -8.97 -8.57
CA TYR A 301 4.50 -9.68 -7.51
C TYR A 301 4.23 -11.18 -7.50
N CYS A 302 2.99 -11.60 -7.68
CA CYS A 302 2.60 -13.00 -7.73
C CYS A 302 3.20 -13.74 -8.94
N LYS A 303 3.35 -13.05 -10.08
CA LYS A 303 4.00 -13.60 -11.28
C LYS A 303 5.51 -13.69 -11.07
N THR A 304 6.13 -12.64 -10.54
CA THR A 304 7.57 -12.61 -10.27
C THR A 304 7.98 -13.64 -9.23
N LEU A 305 7.15 -13.84 -8.19
CA LEU A 305 7.31 -14.92 -7.21
C LEU A 305 7.27 -16.29 -7.89
N LYS A 306 6.30 -16.51 -8.80
CA LYS A 306 6.12 -17.78 -9.51
C LYS A 306 7.27 -18.11 -10.44
N ASP A 307 7.79 -17.10 -11.13
CA ASP A 307 8.91 -17.25 -12.06
C ASP A 307 10.22 -17.54 -11.29
N GLY A 308 10.39 -16.98 -10.09
CA GLY A 308 11.56 -17.22 -9.24
C GLY A 308 12.87 -16.60 -9.78
N MET A 309 12.78 -15.72 -10.77
CA MET A 309 13.94 -15.16 -11.49
C MET A 309 14.46 -13.83 -10.92
N ASP A 310 13.60 -13.05 -10.25
CA ASP A 310 13.98 -11.76 -9.65
C ASP A 310 14.55 -11.96 -8.25
N LEU A 311 15.85 -12.25 -8.21
CA LEU A 311 16.59 -12.57 -6.99
C LEU A 311 17.38 -11.35 -6.52
N ARG A 312 16.68 -10.41 -5.88
CA ARG A 312 17.26 -9.23 -5.19
C ARG A 312 18.03 -9.66 -3.93
N GLU A 313 18.50 -8.68 -3.15
CA GLU A 313 19.27 -8.87 -1.92
C GLU A 313 18.65 -9.89 -0.95
N ASP A 314 17.31 -9.89 -0.85
CA ASP A 314 16.54 -10.77 0.04
C ASP A 314 16.09 -12.10 -0.60
N GLY A 315 16.40 -12.34 -1.88
CA GLY A 315 15.81 -13.45 -2.65
C GLY A 315 14.31 -13.22 -2.88
N ILE A 316 13.55 -14.25 -3.25
CA ILE A 316 12.12 -14.09 -3.64
C ILE A 316 11.20 -13.68 -2.48
N LYS A 317 11.72 -13.66 -1.24
CA LYS A 317 11.03 -13.12 -0.06
C LYS A 317 10.60 -11.66 -0.25
N TRP A 318 11.30 -10.89 -1.06
CA TRP A 318 10.93 -9.50 -1.32
C TRP A 318 9.51 -9.40 -1.92
N CYS A 319 9.11 -10.32 -2.80
CA CYS A 319 7.75 -10.34 -3.37
C CYS A 319 6.70 -10.61 -2.29
N ILE A 320 7.00 -11.52 -1.36
CA ILE A 320 6.12 -11.88 -0.24
C ILE A 320 5.92 -10.66 0.67
N LYS A 321 7.01 -10.03 1.11
CA LYS A 321 6.97 -8.81 1.91
C LYS A 321 6.24 -7.68 1.21
N ALA A 322 6.50 -7.46 -0.08
CA ALA A 322 5.84 -6.41 -0.85
C ALA A 322 4.33 -6.63 -0.98
N THR A 323 3.89 -7.88 -1.19
CA THR A 323 2.46 -8.23 -1.29
C THR A 323 1.76 -8.07 0.05
N TRP A 324 2.39 -8.49 1.16
CA TRP A 324 1.85 -8.31 2.50
C TRP A 324 1.81 -6.86 2.96
N LYS A 325 2.76 -6.02 2.56
CA LYS A 325 2.70 -4.56 2.80
C LYS A 325 1.49 -3.90 2.12
N LEU A 326 0.96 -4.51 1.05
CA LEU A 326 -0.29 -4.09 0.39
C LEU A 326 -1.54 -4.68 1.07
N SER A 327 -1.40 -5.41 2.18
CA SER A 327 -2.49 -6.12 2.90
C SER A 327 -3.23 -7.15 2.06
N GLN A 328 -2.51 -7.87 1.19
CA GLN A 328 -3.12 -8.80 0.24
C GLN A 328 -2.63 -10.23 0.48
N PRO A 329 -3.51 -11.23 0.35
CA PRO A 329 -3.12 -12.62 0.50
C PRO A 329 -2.33 -13.11 -0.72
N ILE A 330 -1.42 -14.05 -0.49
CA ILE A 330 -0.62 -14.67 -1.54
C ILE A 330 -1.20 -16.05 -1.87
N PRO A 331 -1.54 -16.33 -3.14
CA PRO A 331 -1.95 -17.66 -3.55
C PRO A 331 -0.78 -18.65 -3.49
N PHE A 332 -1.00 -19.84 -2.92
CA PHE A 332 0.04 -20.87 -2.82
C PHE A 332 0.55 -21.32 -4.19
N ARG A 333 -0.29 -21.34 -5.22
CA ARG A 333 0.15 -21.63 -6.61
C ARG A 333 1.15 -20.62 -7.20
N SER A 334 1.34 -19.47 -6.55
CA SER A 334 2.32 -18.46 -6.96
C SER A 334 3.73 -18.77 -6.47
N PHE A 335 3.94 -19.79 -5.64
CA PHE A 335 5.30 -20.23 -5.31
C PHE A 335 5.94 -20.95 -6.51
N PRO A 336 7.26 -20.79 -6.72
CA PRO A 336 7.97 -21.49 -7.79
C PRO A 336 7.86 -23.00 -7.63
N LYS A 337 7.64 -23.71 -8.75
CA LYS A 337 7.51 -25.18 -8.76
C LYS A 337 8.77 -25.94 -8.30
N PHE A 338 9.92 -25.29 -8.35
CA PHE A 338 11.20 -25.87 -7.93
C PHE A 338 11.44 -25.80 -6.42
N LEU A 339 10.54 -25.12 -5.68
CA LEU A 339 10.54 -25.12 -4.23
C LEU A 339 9.53 -26.15 -3.73
N ASP A 340 9.94 -26.89 -2.71
CA ASP A 340 9.05 -27.77 -1.97
C ASP A 340 8.21 -26.97 -0.95
N ASP A 341 7.19 -27.63 -0.42
CA ASP A 341 6.27 -27.02 0.56
C ASP A 341 7.00 -26.52 1.81
N GLU A 342 8.07 -27.21 2.23
CA GLU A 342 8.91 -26.81 3.36
C GLU A 342 9.70 -25.52 3.05
N SER A 343 10.27 -25.39 1.86
CA SER A 343 10.92 -24.14 1.41
C SER A 343 9.92 -22.98 1.31
N ALA A 344 8.70 -23.25 0.83
CA ALA A 344 7.64 -22.24 0.77
C ALA A 344 7.25 -21.76 2.17
N GLN A 345 7.10 -22.68 3.14
CA GLN A 345 6.87 -22.34 4.55
C GLN A 345 8.01 -21.56 5.17
N PHE A 346 9.27 -21.95 4.88
CA PHE A 346 10.45 -21.22 5.32
C PHE A 346 10.41 -19.77 4.82
N LEU A 347 10.12 -19.55 3.54
CA LEU A 347 10.03 -18.21 2.93
C LEU A 347 8.95 -17.36 3.62
N LEU A 348 7.79 -17.92 3.89
CA LEU A 348 6.70 -17.24 4.60
C LEU A 348 7.10 -16.87 6.02
N ARG A 349 7.64 -17.83 6.79
CA ARG A 349 8.03 -17.64 8.19
C ARG A 349 9.15 -16.61 8.33
N THR A 350 10.15 -16.66 7.46
CA THR A 350 11.25 -15.69 7.49
C THR A 350 10.81 -14.31 7.00
N SER A 351 9.90 -14.23 6.03
CA SER A 351 9.32 -12.94 5.60
C SER A 351 8.51 -12.30 6.72
N GLN A 352 7.74 -13.08 7.47
CA GLN A 352 7.01 -12.61 8.65
C GLN A 352 7.97 -12.07 9.72
N LEU A 353 8.99 -12.85 10.08
CA LEU A 353 10.00 -12.42 11.06
C LEU A 353 10.71 -11.14 10.64
N GLU A 354 11.01 -10.97 9.35
CA GLU A 354 11.62 -9.74 8.83
C GLU A 354 10.70 -8.52 8.97
N LEU A 355 9.40 -8.67 8.69
CA LEU A 355 8.42 -7.60 8.89
C LEU A 355 8.20 -7.27 10.37
N GLU A 356 8.24 -8.28 11.25
CA GLU A 356 8.20 -8.05 12.71
C GLU A 356 9.43 -7.27 13.19
N ILE A 357 10.63 -7.61 12.69
CA ILE A 357 11.85 -6.86 13.00
C ILE A 357 11.76 -5.42 12.48
N GLU A 358 11.25 -5.21 11.27
CA GLU A 358 11.02 -3.88 10.69
C GLU A 358 10.06 -3.06 11.58
N ASN A 359 8.92 -3.62 11.97
CA ASN A 359 7.95 -2.98 12.88
C ASN A 359 8.56 -2.64 14.25
N LEU A 360 9.34 -3.55 14.84
CA LEU A 360 10.02 -3.28 16.12
C LEU A 360 11.08 -2.16 15.99
N LYS A 361 11.80 -2.10 14.87
CA LYS A 361 12.75 -1.02 14.57
C LYS A 361 12.04 0.33 14.42
N GLU A 362 10.93 0.37 13.70
CA GLU A 362 10.10 1.58 13.58
C GLU A 362 9.56 2.05 14.94
N LYS A 363 9.07 1.14 15.78
CA LYS A 363 8.64 1.46 17.15
C LYS A 363 9.78 2.05 17.96
N LEU A 364 10.97 1.43 17.89
CA LEU A 364 12.16 1.89 18.58
C LEU A 364 12.55 3.31 18.13
N ASP A 365 12.50 3.60 16.83
CA ASP A 365 12.82 4.93 16.31
C ASP A 365 11.77 5.98 16.70
N LYS A 366 10.47 5.63 16.72
CA LYS A 366 9.41 6.50 17.27
C LYS A 366 9.64 6.84 18.74
N TYR A 367 10.02 5.86 19.57
CA TYR A 367 10.38 6.11 20.97
C TYR A 367 11.61 7.03 21.09
N ARG A 368 12.64 6.84 20.26
CA ARG A 368 13.82 7.73 20.23
C ARG A 368 13.45 9.15 19.84
N GLU A 369 12.60 9.33 18.85
CA GLU A 369 12.11 10.65 18.44
C GLU A 369 11.28 11.31 19.53
N GLN A 370 10.43 10.55 20.22
CA GLN A 370 9.64 11.06 21.33
C GLN A 370 10.54 11.50 22.49
N ILE A 371 11.56 10.72 22.86
CA ILE A 371 12.56 11.14 23.86
C ILE A 371 13.29 12.42 23.42
N LYS A 372 13.65 12.54 22.14
CA LYS A 372 14.27 13.77 21.60
C LYS A 372 13.34 14.98 21.71
N LYS A 373 12.05 14.81 21.37
CA LYS A 373 11.02 15.86 21.49
C LYS A 373 10.75 16.24 22.94
N ASP A 374 10.62 15.26 23.83
CA ASP A 374 10.44 15.49 25.26
C ASP A 374 11.68 16.19 25.86
N SER A 375 12.89 15.81 25.41
CA SER A 375 14.12 16.46 25.85
C SER A 375 14.25 17.90 25.33
N SER A 376 13.76 18.22 24.14
CA SER A 376 13.82 19.59 23.60
C SER A 376 12.76 20.48 24.24
N GLN A 377 11.54 19.98 24.44
CA GLN A 377 10.46 20.69 25.12
C GLN A 377 10.77 20.93 26.61
N ASN A 378 11.30 19.93 27.32
CA ASN A 378 11.73 20.09 28.72
C ASN A 378 12.93 21.02 28.89
N ARG A 379 13.75 21.24 27.85
CA ARG A 379 14.84 22.24 27.89
C ARG A 379 14.33 23.67 27.68
N LEU A 380 13.25 23.85 26.92
CA LEU A 380 12.62 25.16 26.68
C LEU A 380 11.69 25.58 27.82
N ALA A 381 11.08 24.64 28.53
CA ALA A 381 10.09 24.91 29.58
C ALA A 381 10.67 25.12 30.99
N LYS A 382 11.91 24.70 31.26
CA LYS A 382 12.51 24.80 32.60
C LYS A 382 13.14 26.17 32.80
N THR A 383 12.66 26.92 33.78
CA THR A 383 13.33 28.14 34.23
C THR A 383 14.72 27.80 34.79
N GLN A 384 15.68 28.73 34.68
CA GLN A 384 17.06 28.53 35.19
C GLN A 384 17.07 28.06 36.67
N LYS A 385 16.08 28.48 37.46
CA LYS A 385 15.88 28.10 38.86
C LYS A 385 15.55 26.62 39.04
N GLU A 386 14.73 26.04 38.18
CA GLU A 386 14.40 24.60 38.21
C GLU A 386 15.59 23.75 37.78
N LEU A 387 16.31 24.19 36.74
CA LEU A 387 17.56 23.57 36.30
C LEU A 387 18.62 23.57 37.41
N PHE A 388 18.78 24.70 38.09
CA PHE A 388 19.68 24.83 39.24
C PHE A 388 19.28 23.90 40.40
N ASN A 389 17.98 23.79 40.71
CA ASN A 389 17.49 22.90 41.76
C ASN A 389 17.72 21.42 41.42
N VAL A 390 17.55 21.01 40.16
CA VAL A 390 17.84 19.64 39.69
C VAL A 390 19.34 19.35 39.73
N ILE A 391 20.19 20.31 39.34
CA ILE A 391 21.65 20.14 39.43
C ILE A 391 22.09 20.07 40.89
N ARG A 392 21.55 20.93 41.76
CA ARG A 392 21.84 20.95 43.19
C ARG A 392 21.39 19.67 43.91
N SER A 393 20.22 19.13 43.58
CA SER A 393 19.76 17.86 44.14
C SER A 393 20.63 16.70 43.67
N ARG A 394 21.01 16.67 42.39
CA ARG A 394 21.91 15.65 41.84
C ARG A 394 23.31 15.70 42.43
N LEU A 395 23.87 16.89 42.60
CA LEU A 395 25.15 17.09 43.29
C LEU A 395 25.06 16.62 44.74
N LYS A 396 23.99 16.99 45.47
CA LYS A 396 23.78 16.54 46.85
C LYS A 396 23.69 15.01 46.95
N GLN A 397 23.01 14.35 46.01
CA GLN A 397 22.95 12.88 45.96
C GLN A 397 24.31 12.25 45.64
N ILE A 398 25.10 12.82 44.74
CA ILE A 398 26.46 12.35 44.44
C ILE A 398 27.35 12.53 45.67
N THR A 399 27.28 13.68 46.33
CA THR A 399 28.05 13.96 47.56
C THR A 399 27.66 13.00 48.67
N GLN A 400 26.36 12.74 48.87
CA GLN A 400 25.88 11.76 49.86
C GLN A 400 26.35 10.35 49.51
N LYS A 401 26.24 9.91 48.24
CA LYS A 401 26.75 8.60 47.81
C LYS A 401 28.27 8.48 48.00
N SER A 402 29.03 9.55 47.76
CA SER A 402 30.48 9.55 48.00
C SER A 402 30.84 9.54 49.49
N GLN A 403 29.98 10.08 50.37
CA GLN A 403 30.17 10.02 51.82
C GLN A 403 29.85 8.62 52.38
N PHE A 404 28.86 7.93 51.81
CA PHE A 404 28.54 6.54 52.16
C PHE A 404 29.63 5.54 51.72
N LEU A 405 30.41 5.84 50.68
CA LEU A 405 31.55 5.00 50.26
C LEU A 405 32.78 5.10 51.18
N ASN A 406 32.83 6.09 52.09
CA ASN A 406 33.92 6.26 53.05
C ASN A 406 33.58 5.80 54.48
N SER A 407 32.36 5.30 54.71
CA SER A 407 31.95 4.73 55.99
C SER A 407 31.69 3.24 55.80
N ASN A 408 32.60 2.41 56.31
CA ASN A 408 32.43 0.96 56.43
C ASN A 408 31.36 0.64 57.49
N THR A 409 30.11 0.98 57.20
CA THR A 409 28.96 0.63 58.02
C THR A 409 27.97 -0.13 57.16
N THR A 410 27.97 -1.44 57.34
CA THR A 410 26.91 -2.36 56.95
C THR A 410 25.59 -1.89 57.55
N VAL A 411 24.68 -1.42 56.71
CA VAL A 411 23.26 -1.25 57.07
C VAL A 411 22.40 -1.86 55.96
N THR A 412 21.56 -2.78 56.43
CA THR A 412 20.45 -3.45 55.77
C THR A 412 19.39 -2.49 55.24
N GLU A 413 18.86 -2.86 54.08
CA GLU A 413 17.50 -2.71 53.53
C GLU A 413 16.66 -1.43 53.78
N ASP A 414 16.00 -1.07 52.68
CA ASP A 414 14.68 -0.46 52.62
C ASP A 414 14.49 1.05 52.84
N THR A 415 13.62 1.58 51.97
CA THR A 415 12.97 2.90 52.00
C THR A 415 13.81 4.13 51.63
N LEU A 416 14.05 4.32 50.34
CA LEU A 416 14.03 5.66 49.74
C LEU A 416 13.43 5.61 48.33
N SER A 417 12.10 5.59 48.34
CA SER A 417 11.21 5.91 47.22
C SER A 417 11.69 7.15 46.48
N THR A 418 12.32 6.92 45.33
CA THR A 418 12.81 7.94 44.40
C THR A 418 11.67 8.32 43.44
N SER A 419 10.62 8.98 43.96
CA SER A 419 9.38 9.26 43.22
C SER A 419 9.41 10.55 42.38
N TYR A 420 10.56 10.95 41.83
CA TYR A 420 10.65 12.13 40.94
C TYR A 420 11.36 11.84 39.60
N PHE A 421 11.52 10.56 39.21
CA PHE A 421 12.10 10.16 37.92
C PHE A 421 11.20 9.26 37.05
N ASP A 422 10.00 8.90 37.50
CA ASP A 422 9.25 7.77 36.91
C ASP A 422 8.80 7.95 35.46
N THR A 423 8.50 9.16 34.96
CA THR A 423 8.06 9.28 33.56
C THR A 423 9.19 9.14 32.52
N SER A 424 10.44 9.20 32.98
CA SER A 424 11.61 9.04 32.10
C SER A 424 12.27 7.67 32.20
N CYS A 425 12.10 6.93 33.30
CA CYS A 425 12.69 5.60 33.47
C CYS A 425 11.98 4.55 32.58
N ASP A 426 10.66 4.59 32.51
CA ASP A 426 9.84 3.64 31.76
C ASP A 426 10.14 3.62 30.25
N LYS A 427 10.46 4.79 29.66
CA LYS A 427 10.80 4.89 28.23
C LYS A 427 12.15 4.27 27.90
N TYR A 428 13.11 4.26 28.85
CA TYR A 428 14.42 3.64 28.65
C TYR A 428 14.37 2.12 28.84
N THR A 429 13.52 1.63 29.74
CA THR A 429 13.25 0.18 29.87
C THR A 429 12.57 -0.38 28.62
N ASP A 430 11.66 0.39 27.99
CA ASP A 430 11.01 0.03 26.74
C ASP A 430 11.98 -0.04 25.54
N ILE A 431 12.97 0.86 25.46
CA ILE A 431 14.00 0.80 24.41
C ILE A 431 14.90 -0.43 24.60
N SER A 432 15.27 -0.74 25.83
CA SER A 432 16.12 -1.90 26.13
C SER A 432 15.39 -3.20 25.77
N SER A 433 14.12 -3.34 26.16
CA SER A 433 13.31 -4.51 25.84
C SER A 433 13.12 -4.70 24.33
N LEU A 434 12.83 -3.62 23.58
CA LEU A 434 12.73 -3.67 22.12
C LEU A 434 14.05 -4.10 21.44
N LYS A 435 15.20 -3.61 21.93
CA LYS A 435 16.51 -4.04 21.41
C LYS A 435 16.77 -5.52 21.64
N VAL A 436 16.38 -6.04 22.82
CA VAL A 436 16.51 -7.48 23.13
C VAL A 436 15.63 -8.29 22.18
N GLN A 437 14.37 -7.92 22.02
CA GLN A 437 13.44 -8.61 21.10
C GLN A 437 13.94 -8.61 19.65
N ILE A 438 14.50 -7.49 19.16
CA ILE A 438 15.08 -7.41 17.82
C ILE A 438 16.23 -8.40 17.68
N ARG A 439 17.18 -8.44 18.63
CA ARG A 439 18.32 -9.37 18.60
C ARG A 439 17.87 -10.83 18.65
N GLU A 440 16.89 -11.15 19.48
CA GLU A 440 16.33 -12.50 19.58
C GLU A 440 15.71 -12.96 18.26
N LYS A 441 14.89 -12.12 17.63
CA LYS A 441 14.29 -12.42 16.32
C LYS A 441 15.34 -12.49 15.20
N GLU A 442 16.36 -11.63 15.21
CA GLU A 442 17.48 -11.70 14.26
C GLU A 442 18.28 -13.01 14.41
N LYS A 443 18.51 -13.47 15.65
CA LYS A 443 19.16 -14.75 15.94
C LYS A 443 18.30 -15.92 15.46
N LEU A 444 17.00 -15.91 15.75
CA LEU A 444 16.05 -16.93 15.30
C LEU A 444 16.02 -17.04 13.77
N LYS A 445 15.98 -15.90 13.07
CA LYS A 445 16.06 -15.84 11.61
C LYS A 445 17.34 -16.50 11.08
N SER A 446 18.49 -16.21 11.69
CA SER A 446 19.77 -16.84 11.29
C SER A 446 19.71 -18.36 11.44
N ILE A 447 19.22 -18.86 12.59
CA ILE A 447 19.10 -20.29 12.86
C ILE A 447 18.21 -20.99 11.85
N LEU A 448 17.02 -20.43 11.58
CA LEU A 448 16.08 -20.99 10.60
C LEU A 448 16.69 -21.03 9.19
N THR A 449 17.45 -19.99 8.83
CA THR A 449 18.13 -19.91 7.52
C THR A 449 19.17 -21.01 7.36
N ASP A 450 20.00 -21.22 8.39
CA ASP A 450 21.05 -22.25 8.35
C ASP A 450 20.46 -23.66 8.34
N GLN A 451 19.38 -23.89 9.10
CA GLN A 451 18.66 -25.17 9.12
C GLN A 451 18.04 -25.49 7.76
N GLU A 452 17.38 -24.51 7.14
CA GLU A 452 16.74 -24.71 5.85
C GLU A 452 17.76 -24.97 4.74
N ILE A 453 18.85 -24.22 4.71
CA ILE A 453 19.89 -24.44 3.71
C ILE A 453 20.52 -25.82 3.87
N LYS A 454 20.78 -26.27 5.10
CA LYS A 454 21.28 -27.63 5.34
C LYS A 454 20.30 -28.69 4.81
N ARG A 455 19.00 -28.51 5.07
CA ARG A 455 17.93 -29.41 4.60
C ARG A 455 17.87 -29.47 3.08
N VAL A 456 17.83 -28.31 2.41
CA VAL A 456 17.80 -28.21 0.94
C VAL A 456 19.05 -28.82 0.33
N VAL A 457 20.23 -28.58 0.93
CA VAL A 457 21.51 -29.19 0.53
C VAL A 457 21.47 -30.71 0.64
N GLN A 458 20.99 -31.26 1.75
CA GLN A 458 20.92 -32.71 1.95
C GLN A 458 19.89 -33.42 1.06
N ASN A 459 18.76 -32.76 0.80
CA ASN A 459 17.64 -33.35 0.06
C ASN A 459 17.71 -33.10 -1.45
N TYR A 460 18.66 -32.29 -1.92
CA TYR A 460 18.77 -31.95 -3.33
C TYR A 460 19.14 -33.20 -4.15
N LYS A 461 18.19 -33.65 -4.96
CA LYS A 461 18.41 -34.64 -6.01
C LYS A 461 18.37 -33.91 -7.35
N PRO A 462 19.43 -33.97 -8.17
CA PRO A 462 19.38 -33.41 -9.51
C PRO A 462 18.43 -34.25 -10.36
N GLU A 463 17.15 -33.87 -10.38
CA GLU A 463 16.18 -34.46 -11.31
C GLU A 463 16.54 -34.05 -12.74
N ALA A 464 16.47 -35.01 -13.67
CA ALA A 464 16.82 -34.79 -15.08
C ALA A 464 15.93 -33.74 -15.78
N ASP A 465 14.73 -33.49 -15.26
CA ASP A 465 13.71 -32.63 -15.90
C ASP A 465 13.78 -31.16 -15.45
N ASN A 466 14.40 -30.86 -14.30
CA ASN A 466 14.50 -29.51 -13.78
C ASN A 466 15.95 -29.02 -13.89
N ASN A 467 16.23 -28.22 -14.94
CA ASN A 467 17.53 -27.56 -15.19
C ASN A 467 17.96 -26.53 -14.11
N ILE A 468 17.36 -26.56 -12.92
CA ILE A 468 17.56 -25.59 -11.85
C ILE A 468 18.62 -26.13 -10.90
N GLY A 469 19.80 -25.52 -10.94
CA GLY A 469 20.89 -25.87 -10.05
C GLY A 469 20.61 -25.49 -8.60
N ILE A 470 21.15 -26.25 -7.65
CA ILE A 470 21.01 -26.01 -6.21
C ILE A 470 21.35 -24.56 -5.78
N MET A 471 22.32 -23.94 -6.46
CA MET A 471 22.71 -22.56 -6.18
C MET A 471 21.60 -21.55 -6.50
N HIS A 472 20.75 -21.83 -7.50
CA HIS A 472 19.59 -21.00 -7.81
C HIS A 472 18.53 -21.12 -6.73
N ILE A 473 18.27 -22.35 -6.23
CA ILE A 473 17.36 -22.59 -5.11
C ILE A 473 17.82 -21.82 -3.87
N ILE A 474 19.10 -21.96 -3.47
CA ILE A 474 19.66 -21.22 -2.33
C ILE A 474 19.56 -19.70 -2.57
N ARG A 475 19.80 -19.23 -3.80
CA ARG A 475 19.66 -17.80 -4.15
C ARG A 475 18.22 -17.30 -4.06
N ALA A 476 17.25 -18.13 -4.41
CA ALA A 476 15.85 -17.82 -4.22
C ALA A 476 15.50 -17.65 -2.73
N LEU A 477 16.07 -18.48 -1.86
CA LEU A 477 15.81 -18.46 -0.43
C LEU A 477 16.48 -17.32 0.32
N VAL A 478 17.73 -16.98 -0.01
CA VAL A 478 18.54 -16.03 0.78
C VAL A 478 19.14 -14.85 0.01
N GLY A 479 18.90 -14.74 -1.29
CA GLY A 479 19.37 -13.63 -2.11
C GLY A 479 20.89 -13.54 -2.19
N ASP A 480 21.47 -12.39 -1.86
CA ASP A 480 22.91 -12.15 -2.01
C ASP A 480 23.76 -12.89 -0.96
N LYS A 481 23.12 -13.37 0.11
CA LYS A 481 23.80 -14.15 1.17
C LYS A 481 24.22 -15.54 0.73
N VAL A 482 23.89 -15.97 -0.50
CA VAL A 482 24.35 -17.23 -1.12
C VAL A 482 25.85 -17.45 -0.99
N ARG A 483 26.66 -16.37 -1.04
CA ARG A 483 28.11 -16.48 -0.93
C ARG A 483 28.55 -17.14 0.38
N VAL A 484 27.85 -16.91 1.48
CA VAL A 484 28.12 -17.50 2.80
C VAL A 484 27.91 -19.02 2.77
N TYR A 485 26.97 -19.48 1.95
CA TYR A 485 26.55 -20.88 1.89
C TYR A 485 27.18 -21.67 0.73
N ARG A 486 28.04 -21.03 -0.06
CA ARG A 486 28.71 -21.67 -1.20
C ARG A 486 29.54 -22.88 -0.75
N ALA A 487 30.24 -22.79 0.38
CA ALA A 487 31.02 -23.90 0.94
C ALA A 487 30.13 -25.09 1.31
N MET A 488 28.96 -24.84 1.91
CA MET A 488 27.98 -25.88 2.24
C MET A 488 27.42 -26.55 0.98
N ALA A 489 27.06 -25.77 -0.03
CA ALA A 489 26.53 -26.28 -1.30
C ALA A 489 27.57 -27.08 -2.12
N SER A 490 28.86 -26.72 -2.01
CA SER A 490 29.95 -27.43 -2.68
C SER A 490 30.25 -28.81 -2.09
N SER A 491 29.88 -29.08 -0.83
CA SER A 491 30.15 -30.37 -0.17
C SER A 491 29.42 -31.56 -0.80
N ILE A 492 28.28 -31.32 -1.47
CA ILE A 492 27.50 -32.38 -2.15
C ILE A 492 28.22 -32.90 -3.40
N LYS A 493 29.09 -32.10 -4.05
CA LYS A 493 29.75 -32.53 -5.29
C LYS A 493 30.85 -33.59 -5.08
N ASN A 494 31.24 -33.84 -3.84
CA ASN A 494 32.34 -34.74 -3.49
C ASN A 494 31.87 -36.06 -2.84
N ASN A 495 30.55 -36.24 -2.68
CA ASN A 495 29.92 -37.51 -2.31
C ASN A 495 29.08 -37.99 -3.50
#